data_AF-A0A957VPW2-F1
#
_entry.id   AF-A0A957VPW2-F1
#
_cell.length_a   1.000
_cell.length_b   1.000
_cell.length_c   1.000
_cell.angle_alpha   90.00
_cell.angle_beta   90.00
_cell.angle_gamma   90.00
#
_symmetry.space_group_name_H-M   'P 1'
#
loop_
_entity.id
_entity.type
_entity.pdbx_description
1 polymer ?
#
loop_
_entity_poly.entity_id
_entity_poly.type
_entity_poly.pdbx_seq_one_letter_code
_entity_poly.pdbx_strand_id
1 'polypeptide(L)' 'LFIKSIETEDIRDEHGVPFQIFYGVSENPHAFWSIANARKIIGYAPEDNSELRFADLIAEHIRVAKSG' A
#
# COMPACT_ATOMS: atom_id res chain seq x y z
N LEU A 1 -5.29 6.67 -1.92
CA LEU A 1 -6.31 5.94 -1.15
C LEU A 1 -7.51 6.83 -0.79
N PHE A 2 -7.36 7.81 0.11
CA PHE A 2 -8.48 8.61 0.63
C PHE A 2 -9.38 9.25 -0.42
N ILE A 3 -8.79 9.89 -1.45
CA ILE A 3 -9.57 10.49 -2.55
C ILE A 3 -10.43 9.42 -3.25
N LYS A 4 -9.82 8.28 -3.61
CA LYS A 4 -10.53 7.17 -4.24
C LYS A 4 -11.64 6.58 -3.37
N SER A 5 -11.43 6.51 -2.05
CA SER A 5 -12.45 6.07 -1.10
C SER A 5 -13.65 7.02 -1.00
N ILE A 6 -13.46 8.31 -1.30
CA ILE A 6 -14.54 9.31 -1.30
C ILE A 6 -15.24 9.35 -2.66
N GLU A 7 -14.49 9.20 -3.76
CA GLU A 7 -15.01 9.29 -5.13
C GLU A 7 -15.79 8.04 -5.59
N THR A 8 -15.59 6.89 -4.94
CA THR A 8 -16.24 5.64 -5.37
C THR A 8 -17.65 5.56 -4.82
N GLU A 9 -18.65 5.62 -5.71
CA GLU A 9 -20.07 5.65 -5.36
C GLU A 9 -20.61 4.31 -4.81
N ASP A 10 -20.11 3.17 -5.32
CA ASP A 10 -20.48 1.83 -4.84
C ASP A 10 -19.24 1.05 -4.40
N ILE A 11 -19.22 0.67 -3.12
CA ILE A 11 -18.12 -0.07 -2.50
C ILE A 11 -18.51 -1.51 -2.12
N ARG A 12 -19.66 -1.99 -2.59
CA ARG A 12 -20.13 -3.34 -2.26
C ARG A 12 -19.12 -4.41 -2.69
N ASP A 13 -18.95 -5.41 -1.84
CA ASP A 13 -18.19 -6.61 -2.19
C ASP A 13 -19.00 -7.56 -3.09
N GLU A 14 -18.43 -8.73 -3.37
CA GLU A 14 -19.06 -9.79 -4.18
C GLU A 14 -20.30 -10.42 -3.53
N HIS A 15 -20.57 -10.12 -2.27
CA HIS A 15 -21.76 -10.54 -1.53
C HIS A 15 -22.77 -9.39 -1.34
N GLY A 16 -22.48 -8.20 -1.86
CA GLY A 16 -23.34 -7.03 -1.76
C GLY A 16 -23.20 -6.24 -0.45
N VAL A 17 -22.17 -6.51 0.36
CA VAL A 17 -21.94 -5.84 1.65
C VAL A 17 -21.28 -4.47 1.40
N PRO A 18 -21.91 -3.35 1.81
CA PRO A 18 -21.39 -1.99 1.55
C PRO A 18 -20.37 -1.55 2.60
N PHE A 19 -19.39 -2.39 2.91
CA PHE A 19 -18.33 -2.11 3.89
C PHE A 19 -17.00 -2.69 3.41
N GLN A 20 -15.92 -1.91 3.53
CA GLN A 20 -14.58 -2.30 3.07
C GLN A 20 -13.51 -1.87 4.07
N ILE A 21 -12.45 -2.68 4.17
CA ILE A 21 -11.21 -2.31 4.86
C ILE A 21 -10.10 -2.24 3.81
N PHE A 22 -9.39 -1.11 3.76
CA PHE A 22 -8.27 -0.91 2.83
C PHE A 22 -6.97 -0.65 3.58
N TYR A 23 -5.89 -1.29 3.16
CA TYR A 23 -4.54 -0.96 3.60
C TYR A 23 -3.93 0.13 2.72
N GLY A 24 -3.61 1.28 3.33
CA GLY A 24 -2.96 2.40 2.67
C GLY A 24 -1.46 2.24 2.65
N VAL A 25 -0.96 1.37 1.77
CA VAL A 25 0.47 1.12 1.57
C VAL A 25 0.85 1.33 0.11
N SER A 26 2.07 1.80 -0.11
CA SER A 26 2.68 1.96 -1.44
C SER A 26 2.88 0.61 -2.15
N GLU A 27 3.29 0.62 -3.42
CA GLU A 27 3.58 -0.60 -4.20
C GLU A 27 4.96 -1.18 -3.84
N ASN A 28 5.10 -1.56 -2.57
CA ASN A 28 6.34 -2.13 -2.05
C ASN A 28 6.41 -3.64 -2.40
N PRO A 29 7.50 -4.13 -3.01
CA PRO A 29 7.70 -5.55 -3.30
C PRO A 29 7.57 -6.45 -2.06
N HIS A 30 8.01 -5.98 -0.89
CA HIS A 30 7.90 -6.70 0.38
C HIS A 30 6.68 -6.27 1.22
N ALA A 31 5.56 -5.87 0.60
CA ALA A 31 4.33 -5.58 1.32
C ALA A 31 3.75 -6.84 2.01
N PHE A 32 3.46 -6.75 3.31
CA PHE A 32 2.83 -7.83 4.08
C PHE A 32 1.31 -7.88 3.96
N TRP A 33 0.68 -6.74 3.63
CA TRP A 33 -0.77 -6.63 3.51
C TRP A 33 -1.19 -6.55 2.05
N SER A 34 -2.20 -7.36 1.68
CA SER A 34 -2.77 -7.32 0.35
C SER A 34 -3.62 -6.06 0.16
N ILE A 35 -3.43 -5.39 -0.99
CA ILE A 35 -4.27 -4.27 -1.45
C ILE A 35 -5.19 -4.67 -2.61
N ALA A 36 -5.40 -5.97 -2.83
CA ALA A 36 -6.15 -6.49 -3.97
C ALA A 36 -7.60 -5.98 -4.02
N ASN A 37 -8.26 -5.89 -2.86
CA ASN A 37 -9.62 -5.32 -2.79
C ASN A 37 -9.63 -3.82 -3.06
N ALA A 38 -8.64 -3.05 -2.59
CA ALA A 38 -8.53 -1.63 -2.89
C ALA A 38 -8.29 -1.38 -4.39
N ARG A 39 -7.49 -2.22 -5.06
CA ARG A 39 -7.32 -2.19 -6.52
C ARG A 39 -8.63 -2.50 -7.24
N LYS A 40 -9.36 -3.54 -6.81
CA LYS A 40 -10.60 -4.01 -7.44
C LYS A 40 -11.78 -3.04 -7.26
N ILE A 41 -11.98 -2.51 -6.05
CA ILE A 41 -13.20 -1.80 -5.67
C ILE A 41 -13.09 -0.29 -5.92
N ILE A 42 -11.97 0.33 -5.55
CA ILE A 42 -11.80 1.80 -5.63
C ILE A 42 -10.72 2.23 -6.64
N GLY A 43 -10.16 1.29 -7.41
CA GLY A 43 -9.11 1.59 -8.38
C GLY A 43 -7.83 2.14 -7.75
N TYR A 44 -7.49 1.75 -6.52
CA TYR A 44 -6.29 2.25 -5.85
C TYR A 44 -5.02 1.60 -6.43
N ALA A 45 -4.21 2.40 -7.12
CA ALA A 45 -2.92 1.99 -7.68
C ALA A 45 -1.83 2.98 -7.22
N PRO A 46 -1.12 2.70 -6.10
CA PRO A 46 0.04 3.50 -5.71
C PRO A 46 1.19 3.29 -6.70
N GLU A 47 1.94 4.35 -7.00
CA GLU A 47 3.07 4.34 -7.95
C GLU A 47 4.44 4.45 -7.24
N ASP A 48 4.42 4.74 -5.94
CA ASP A 48 5.62 4.89 -5.12
C ASP A 48 6.08 3.54 -4.56
N ASN A 49 7.40 3.42 -4.36
CA ASN A 49 8.05 2.25 -3.77
C ASN A 49 9.12 2.71 -2.78
N SER A 50 8.90 2.41 -1.50
CA SER A 50 9.77 2.81 -0.39
C SER A 50 11.14 2.14 -0.44
N GLU A 51 11.24 0.91 -0.95
CA GLU A 51 12.51 0.18 -1.03
C GLU A 51 13.49 0.88 -1.98
N LEU A 52 12.99 1.39 -3.11
CA LEU A 52 13.80 2.18 -4.04
C LEU A 52 14.10 3.56 -3.47
N ARG A 53 13.11 4.21 -2.87
CA ARG A 53 13.25 5.59 -2.36
C ARG A 53 14.25 5.70 -1.21
N PHE A 54 14.35 4.68 -0.35
CA PHE A 54 15.14 4.72 0.88
C PHE A 54 16.31 3.73 0.89
N ALA A 55 16.65 3.13 -0.24
CA ALA A 55 17.71 2.13 -0.37
C ALA A 55 19.04 2.57 0.28
N ASP A 56 19.51 3.76 -0.04
CA ASP A 56 20.81 4.27 0.42
C ASP A 56 20.86 4.50 1.94
N LEU A 57 19.77 5.04 2.49
CA LEU A 57 19.63 5.29 3.93
C LEU A 57 19.57 3.98 4.72
N ILE A 58 18.84 2.99 4.22
CA ILE A 58 18.78 1.65 4.83
C ILE A 58 20.18 1.01 4.80
N ALA A 59 20.88 1.08 3.66
CA ALA A 59 22.22 0.53 3.53
C ALA A 59 23.22 1.17 4.51
N GLU A 60 23.13 2.48 4.74
CA GLU A 60 23.94 3.19 5.73
C GLU A 60 23.70 2.66 7.15
N HIS A 61 22.45 2.58 7.58
CA HIS A 61 22.11 2.11 8.93
C HIS A 61 22.55 0.65 9.15
N ILE A 62 22.43 -0.21 8.14
CA ILE A 62 22.92 -1.59 8.19
C ILE A 62 24.44 -1.63 8.35
N ARG A 63 25.19 -0.76 7.65
CA ARG A 63 26.65 -0.69 7.80
C ARG A 63 27.05 -0.29 9.22
N VAL A 64 26.39 0.73 9.77
CA VAL A 64 26.65 1.21 11.14
C VAL A 64 26.37 0.10 12.15
N ALA A 65 25.21 -0.58 12.06
CA ALA A 65 24.82 -1.65 12.99
C ALA A 65 25.75 -2.87 12.97
N LYS A 66 26.47 -3.13 11.86
CA LYS A 66 27.43 -4.22 11.75
C LYS A 66 28.85 -3.86 12.23
N SER A 67 29.11 -2.58 12.47
CA SER A 67 30.45 -2.07 12.80
C SER A 67 30.64 -1.75 14.29
N GLY A 68 29.61 -1.96 15.12
CA GLY A 68 29.65 -1.84 16.59
C GLY A 68 29.45 -3.19 17.25
#